data_AF-A0A1V4WTR9-F1
#
_entry.id   AF-A0A1V4WTR9-F1
#
_cell.length_a   1.000
_cell.length_b   1.000
_cell.length_c   1.000
_cell.angle_alpha   90.00
_cell.angle_beta   90.00
_cell.angle_gamma   90.00
#
_symmetry.space_group_name_H-M   'P 1'
#
loop_
_entity.id
_entity.type
_entity.pdbx_description
1 polymer ?
#
loop_
_entity_poly.entity_id
_entity_poly.type
_entity_poly.pdbx_seq_one_letter_code
_entity_poly.pdbx_strand_id
1 'polypeptide(L)' 'MMDDAKIAEMDRKVEALREMVQDLIDSAGDVEAVKRNAKRILASVKMLELNVCDIATT' A
#
# COMPACT_ATOMS: atom_id res chain seq x y z
N MET A 1 -0.98 -23.77 -6.71
CA MET A 1 -0.40 -22.84 -5.71
C MET A 1 0.34 -21.76 -6.48
N MET A 2 0.14 -20.49 -6.11
CA MET A 2 1.01 -19.42 -6.58
C MET A 2 2.39 -19.63 -5.95
N ASP A 3 3.43 -19.17 -6.61
CA ASP A 3 4.80 -19.27 -6.09
C ASP A 3 4.96 -18.35 -4.87
N ASP A 4 5.28 -18.90 -3.71
CA ASP A 4 5.46 -18.17 -2.45
C ASP A 4 6.44 -17.00 -2.59
N ALA A 5 7.46 -17.15 -3.45
CA ALA A 5 8.41 -16.08 -3.74
C ALA A 5 7.74 -14.87 -4.40
N LYS A 6 6.75 -15.11 -5.27
CA LYS A 6 5.97 -14.04 -5.93
C LYS A 6 5.00 -13.39 -4.96
N ILE A 7 4.39 -14.15 -4.05
CA ILE A 7 3.53 -13.60 -3.00
C ILE A 7 4.35 -12.67 -2.10
N ALA A 8 5.53 -13.12 -1.63
CA ALA A 8 6.44 -12.30 -0.83
C ALA A 8 6.97 -11.07 -1.58
N GLU A 9 7.15 -11.15 -2.91
CA GLU A 9 7.52 -9.98 -3.71
C GLU A 9 6.37 -8.96 -3.81
N MET A 10 5.13 -9.41 -3.98
CA MET A 10 3.97 -8.52 -3.98
C MET A 10 3.79 -7.84 -2.62
N ASP A 11 3.90 -8.60 -1.53
CA ASP A 11 3.81 -8.09 -0.16
C ASP A 11 4.80 -6.95 0.10
N ARG A 12 6.09 -7.18 -0.22
CA ARG A 12 7.12 -6.14 -0.12
C ARG A 12 6.83 -4.89 -0.95
N LYS A 13 6.27 -5.04 -2.15
CA LYS A 13 5.91 -3.90 -3.00
C LYS A 13 4.73 -3.12 -2.44
N VAL A 14 3.76 -3.80 -1.87
CA VAL A 14 2.59 -3.18 -1.24
C VAL A 14 3.00 -2.41 0.02
N GLU A 15 3.86 -2.99 0.87
CA GLU A 15 4.43 -2.28 2.02
C GLU A 15 5.22 -1.03 1.62
N ALA A 16 6.06 -1.14 0.58
CA ALA A 16 6.79 0.03 0.07
C ALA A 16 5.85 1.14 -0.45
N LEU A 17 4.72 0.78 -1.06
CA LEU A 17 3.69 1.75 -1.46
C LEU A 17 3.04 2.40 -0.24
N ARG A 18 2.75 1.63 0.82
CA ARG A 18 2.18 2.16 2.08
C ARG A 18 3.10 3.22 2.68
N GLU A 19 4.38 2.90 2.81
CA GLU A 19 5.39 3.81 3.35
C GLU A 19 5.51 5.09 2.51
N MET A 20 5.59 4.96 1.18
CA MET A 20 5.73 6.10 0.28
C MET A 20 4.49 7.01 0.28
N VAL A 21 3.29 6.44 0.39
CA VAL A 21 2.05 7.22 0.46
C VAL A 21 1.93 7.92 1.82
N GLN A 22 2.37 7.28 2.90
CA GLN A 22 2.41 7.90 4.22
C GLN A 22 3.38 9.09 4.25
N ASP A 23 4.60 8.91 3.71
CA ASP A 23 5.58 9.99 3.57
C ASP A 23 5.04 11.15 2.72
N LEU A 24 4.29 10.86 1.65
CA LEU A 24 3.62 11.89 0.84
C LEU A 24 2.55 12.66 1.63
N ILE A 25 1.80 11.99 2.53
CA ILE A 25 0.83 12.66 3.41
C ILE A 25 1.56 13.61 4.37
N ASP A 26 2.65 13.13 4.96
CA ASP A 26 3.41 13.87 5.97
C ASP A 26 4.15 15.07 5.34
N SER A 27 4.65 14.90 4.11
CA SER A 27 5.33 15.93 3.34
C SER A 27 4.38 16.94 2.64
N ALA A 28 3.07 16.70 2.63
CA ALA A 28 2.11 17.52 1.88
C ALA A 28 1.93 18.95 2.42
N GLY A 29 2.43 19.27 3.62
CA GLY A 29 2.33 20.61 4.22
C GLY A 29 0.86 21.07 4.33
N ASP A 30 0.53 22.24 3.78
CA ASP A 30 -0.84 22.78 3.77
C ASP A 30 -1.61 22.46 2.46
N VAL A 31 -1.05 21.62 1.59
CA VAL A 31 -1.68 21.28 0.31
C VAL A 31 -2.76 20.21 0.51
N GLU A 32 -3.95 20.65 0.94
CA GLU A 32 -5.08 19.76 1.28
C GLU A 32 -5.51 18.84 0.13
N ALA A 33 -5.39 19.30 -1.13
CA ALA A 33 -5.68 18.47 -2.28
C ALA A 33 -4.73 17.25 -2.35
N VAL A 34 -3.45 17.43 -2.05
CA VAL A 34 -2.46 16.34 -2.02
C VAL A 34 -2.78 15.39 -0.87
N LYS A 35 -3.01 15.88 0.36
CA LYS A 35 -3.41 15.04 1.50
C LYS A 35 -4.63 14.19 1.20
N ARG A 36 -5.67 14.77 0.61
CA ARG A 36 -6.91 14.05 0.27
C ARG A 36 -6.68 12.97 -0.80
N ASN A 37 -5.84 13.24 -1.79
CA ASN A 37 -5.49 12.25 -2.81
C ASN A 37 -4.63 11.13 -2.20
N ALA A 38 -3.60 11.47 -1.44
CA ALA A 38 -2.73 10.50 -0.80
C ALA A 38 -3.50 9.60 0.19
N LYS A 39 -4.44 10.15 0.98
CA LYS A 39 -5.34 9.34 1.83
C LYS A 39 -6.22 8.36 1.04
N ARG A 40 -6.70 8.75 -0.15
CA ARG A 40 -7.46 7.84 -1.04
C ARG A 40 -6.58 6.73 -1.58
N ILE A 41 -5.35 7.05 -1.98
CA ILE A 41 -4.37 6.05 -2.41
C ILE A 41 -4.07 5.09 -1.25
N LEU A 42 -3.87 5.60 -0.03
CA LEU A 42 -3.61 4.78 1.16
C LEU A 42 -4.74 3.78 1.43
N ALA A 43 -6.00 4.17 1.21
CA ALA A 43 -7.13 3.25 1.32
C ALA A 43 -7.07 2.12 0.28
N SER A 44 -6.69 2.43 -0.97
CA SER A 44 -6.46 1.41 -2.00
C SER A 44 -5.27 0.49 -1.67
N VAL A 45 -4.18 1.03 -1.11
CA VAL A 45 -3.02 0.24 -0.68
C VAL A 45 -3.41 -0.75 0.42
N LYS A 46 -4.21 -0.32 1.41
CA LYS A 46 -4.75 -1.23 2.45
C LYS A 46 -5.59 -2.37 1.88
N MET A 47 -6.33 -2.13 0.80
CA MET A 47 -7.05 -3.22 0.12
C MET A 47 -6.10 -4.21 -0.55
N LEU A 48 -4.99 -3.74 -1.12
CA LEU A 48 -3.97 -4.62 -1.68
C LEU A 48 -3.28 -5.47 -0.60
N GLU A 49 -3.02 -4.90 0.58
CA GLU A 49 -2.46 -5.64 1.73
C GLU A 49 -3.36 -6.83 2.08
N LEU A 50 -4.66 -6.58 2.25
CA LEU A 50 -5.65 -7.62 2.53
C LEU A 50 -5.67 -8.68 1.43
N ASN A 51 -5.67 -8.25 0.16
CA ASN A 51 -5.69 -9.18 -0.96
C ASN A 51 -4.44 -10.07 -1.04
N VAL A 52 -3.25 -9.55 -0.68
CA VAL A 52 -2.02 -10.34 -0.63
C VAL A 52 -2.01 -11.27 0.58
N CYS A 53 -2.44 -10.81 1.76
CA CYS A 53 -2.56 -11.66 2.96
C CYS A 53 -3.51 -12.84 2.75
N ASP A 54 -4.67 -12.61 2.12
CA ASP A 54 -5.64 -13.68 1.85
C ASP A 54 -5.03 -14.81 1.00
N ILE A 55 -4.14 -14.46 0.06
CA ILE A 55 -3.44 -15.43 -0.80
C ILE A 55 -2.31 -16.13 -0.03
N ALA A 56 -1.58 -15.42 0.84
CA ALA A 56 -0.48 -15.98 1.63
C ALA A 56 -0.94 -17.00 2.69
N THR A 57 -2.22 -16.97 3.08
CA THR A 57 -2.78 -17.84 4.13
C THR A 57 -3.38 -19.15 3.57
N THR A 58 -3.32 -19.38 2.25
CA THR A 58 -3.85 -20.56 1.55
C THR A 58 -2.73 -21.45 1.02
#